data_AF-A0A1U9VM16-F1
#
_entry.id   AF-A0A1U9VM16-F1
#
_cell.length_a   1.000
_cell.length_b   1.000
_cell.length_c   1.000
_cell.angle_alpha   90.00
_cell.angle_beta   90.00
_cell.angle_gamma   90.00
#
_symmetry.space_group_name_H-M   'P 1'
#
loop_
_entity.id
_entity.type
_entity.pdbx_description
1 polymer ?
#
loop_
_entity_poly.entity_id
_entity_poly.type
_entity_poly.pdbx_seq_one_letter_code
_entity_poly.pdbx_strand_id
1 'polypeptide(L)'
;MFLSVGASAIAALVACGGGGGGGSESGASLSPSQVQGKAVDFYLSQANVVFTDCNNQTTTTDNEGNFTVPSGCAKSAIKVSGGTDIGTGLSFGGVLQAPATDLTQGGTLLVSPMTTLLSQVGTDQSAALASKLGVQASDLVSKDPMNDSGLLQNVVVTQQLIEQIAKALTGLSQSTGGTLTLEAAAAAAAAAVASVLVGSTGSADLSDPTLIAKIIVAAVKNSAASLPASVVAKIEAIADNLAALIAPVIAGRVANVNDGLDSVELNATPAETLASLQKAGSIHAVVDSVQSSESNLLVAALSPAALRDTTLSDSLAGLGNAVADGDEDTINEAATTLGGNVNTSNLGNIIHRIKYKDFLRVDSISVNDTVVPVSSAITVRGGTISSLKTSVTQVGSPFGDRSSEIRAGVRYRYNGNELNAVIQRIVLTFNSNNKLVAAEVPAGTAFEFVLKGSTNTRLSITSTGDNLLDSTTGQLVLPIDKLQAKLKSSGILSAAQVDALTPKAPARVDIALAIAGTSGKLVRVRAESGNGNRTKSLPVIRINAGDSSVVGYGKRSVVTLLP
;
A
#
# COMPACT_ATOMS: atom_id res chain seq x y z
N MET A 1 -35.63 -2.21 27.65
CA MET A 1 -36.04 -0.79 27.69
C MET A 1 -35.21 -0.08 26.64
N PHE A 2 -35.89 0.38 25.59
CA PHE A 2 -35.32 0.77 24.30
C PHE A 2 -34.56 2.09 24.35
N LEU A 3 -33.41 2.20 23.65
CA LEU A 3 -32.95 3.46 23.06
C LEU A 3 -32.07 3.21 21.81
N SER A 4 -32.74 3.33 20.66
CA SER A 4 -32.34 3.88 19.35
C SER A 4 -30.90 3.75 18.83
N VAL A 5 -30.72 2.93 17.78
CA VAL A 5 -29.66 3.06 16.76
C VAL A 5 -30.23 3.90 15.61
N GLY A 6 -29.61 5.05 15.34
CA GLY A 6 -29.92 5.89 14.18
C GLY A 6 -29.20 5.36 12.93
N ALA A 7 -29.97 4.85 11.98
CA ALA A 7 -29.52 4.48 10.65
C ALA A 7 -29.55 5.73 9.76
N SER A 8 -28.40 6.15 9.23
CA SER A 8 -28.33 7.15 8.16
C SER A 8 -28.48 6.43 6.81
N ALA A 9 -29.68 6.54 6.24
CA ALA A 9 -29.97 6.10 4.89
C ALA A 9 -29.36 7.07 3.86
N ILE A 10 -28.59 6.52 2.92
CA ILE A 10 -28.09 7.23 1.74
C ILE A 10 -29.28 7.43 0.81
N ALA A 11 -29.73 8.68 0.66
CA ALA A 11 -30.71 9.05 -0.34
C ALA A 11 -30.05 9.04 -1.72
N ALA A 12 -30.38 8.03 -2.53
CA ALA A 12 -30.16 8.07 -3.97
C ALA A 12 -31.08 9.13 -4.59
N LEU A 13 -30.53 10.24 -5.08
CA LEU A 13 -31.27 11.13 -5.98
C LEU A 13 -31.29 10.49 -7.37
N VAL A 14 -32.29 9.63 -7.59
CA VAL A 14 -32.78 9.25 -8.91
C VAL A 14 -33.59 10.42 -9.44
N ALA A 15 -33.01 11.21 -10.35
CA ALA A 15 -33.80 12.13 -11.17
C ALA A 15 -34.34 11.35 -12.38
N CYS A 16 -35.50 10.73 -12.20
CA CYS A 16 -36.36 10.28 -13.29
C CYS A 16 -37.38 11.38 -13.57
N GLY A 17 -37.22 12.09 -14.69
CA GLY A 17 -38.24 12.93 -15.29
C GLY A 17 -38.54 12.40 -16.68
N GLY A 18 -39.65 11.66 -16.83
CA GLY A 18 -40.08 11.07 -18.09
C GLY A 18 -40.95 12.02 -18.93
N GLY A 19 -41.04 11.74 -20.24
CA GLY A 19 -42.03 12.36 -21.13
C GLY A 19 -41.77 12.18 -22.63
N GLY A 20 -42.20 11.02 -23.15
CA GLY A 20 -42.52 10.60 -24.53
C GLY A 20 -42.34 11.51 -25.77
N GLY A 21 -41.88 10.87 -26.86
CA GLY A 21 -42.12 11.33 -28.24
C GLY A 21 -41.04 10.82 -29.20
N GLY A 22 -41.42 10.04 -30.22
CA GLY A 22 -40.50 9.31 -31.10
C GLY A 22 -39.66 10.17 -32.03
N GLY A 23 -38.56 9.59 -32.53
CA GLY A 23 -37.76 10.16 -33.60
C GLY A 23 -36.27 9.83 -33.49
N SER A 24 -35.82 8.98 -34.41
CA SER A 24 -34.48 8.80 -35.00
C SER A 24 -33.23 9.35 -34.29
N GLU A 25 -32.26 8.43 -34.15
CA GLU A 25 -30.79 8.62 -34.16
C GLU A 25 -30.21 9.93 -33.63
N SER A 26 -29.52 9.81 -32.49
CA SER A 26 -28.21 10.44 -32.32
C SER A 26 -27.44 9.70 -31.24
N GLY A 27 -26.63 8.73 -31.66
CA GLY A 27 -25.37 8.52 -30.95
C GLY A 27 -24.64 9.86 -31.05
N ALA A 28 -24.42 10.54 -29.92
CA ALA A 28 -23.63 11.76 -29.91
C ALA A 28 -22.22 11.38 -30.35
N SER A 29 -21.96 11.51 -31.66
CA SER A 29 -20.62 11.48 -32.21
C SER A 29 -19.90 12.69 -31.61
N LEU A 30 -18.96 12.40 -30.71
CA LEU A 30 -18.03 13.38 -30.15
C LEU A 30 -17.36 14.13 -31.31
N SER A 31 -17.43 15.46 -31.31
CA SER A 31 -16.72 16.27 -32.29
C SER A 31 -15.21 16.03 -32.17
N PRO A 32 -14.49 15.64 -33.24
CA PRO A 32 -13.06 15.26 -33.19
C PRO A 32 -12.05 16.38 -32.88
N SER A 33 -12.45 17.51 -32.28
CA SER A 33 -11.68 18.77 -32.31
C SER A 33 -11.36 19.40 -30.94
N GLN A 34 -11.66 18.76 -29.81
CA GLN A 34 -11.34 19.30 -28.49
C GLN A 34 -10.16 18.58 -27.86
N VAL A 35 -9.24 19.34 -27.26
CA VAL A 35 -8.12 18.80 -26.49
C VAL A 35 -8.69 18.15 -25.23
N GLN A 36 -8.27 16.92 -24.96
CA GLN A 36 -8.69 16.16 -23.81
C GLN A 36 -7.57 16.13 -22.77
N GLY A 37 -7.94 16.04 -21.50
CA GLY A 37 -7.02 15.77 -20.42
C GLY A 37 -7.50 14.64 -19.55
N LYS A 38 -6.62 14.13 -18.69
CA LYS A 38 -6.92 13.07 -17.75
C LYS A 38 -6.17 13.26 -16.42
N ALA A 39 -6.86 13.07 -15.31
CA ALA A 39 -6.29 13.13 -13.96
C ALA A 39 -6.08 11.72 -13.38
N VAL A 40 -4.85 11.41 -12.95
CA VAL A 40 -4.44 10.03 -12.60
C VAL A 40 -3.55 9.95 -11.35
N ASP A 41 -4.12 9.36 -10.30
CA ASP A 41 -3.56 8.77 -9.07
C ASP A 41 -4.26 7.40 -8.81
N PHE A 42 -4.42 6.59 -9.88
CA PHE A 42 -5.72 6.01 -10.31
C PHE A 42 -6.68 7.10 -10.79
N TYR A 43 -7.64 6.78 -11.66
CA TYR A 43 -8.47 7.84 -12.21
C TYR A 43 -9.24 8.59 -11.11
N LEU A 44 -9.19 9.92 -11.17
CA LEU A 44 -9.92 10.76 -10.24
C LEU A 44 -11.29 11.10 -10.84
N SER A 45 -12.37 10.59 -10.26
CA SER A 45 -13.74 10.90 -10.65
C SER A 45 -14.23 12.18 -9.98
N GLN A 46 -14.95 13.03 -10.72
CA GLN A 46 -15.57 14.25 -10.21
C GLN A 46 -14.60 15.23 -9.53
N ALA A 47 -13.33 15.21 -9.94
CA ALA A 47 -12.32 16.13 -9.44
C ALA A 47 -12.45 17.50 -10.12
N ASN A 48 -12.20 18.56 -9.37
CA ASN A 48 -12.19 19.92 -9.89
C ASN A 48 -10.85 20.19 -10.59
N VAL A 49 -10.91 20.62 -11.85
CA VAL A 49 -9.76 20.94 -12.69
C VAL A 49 -9.74 22.45 -12.92
N VAL A 50 -8.61 23.10 -12.63
CA VAL A 50 -8.42 24.56 -12.76
C VAL A 50 -7.29 24.83 -13.75
N PHE A 51 -7.56 25.67 -14.74
CA PHE A 51 -6.58 26.18 -15.71
C PHE A 51 -6.01 27.51 -15.20
N THR A 52 -4.90 27.45 -14.47
CA THR A 52 -4.41 28.56 -13.64
C THR A 52 -3.96 29.77 -14.45
N ASP A 53 -3.47 29.56 -15.67
CA ASP A 53 -3.02 30.63 -16.57
C ASP A 53 -4.10 31.05 -17.58
N CYS A 54 -5.31 30.49 -17.44
CA CYS A 54 -6.45 30.76 -18.31
C CYS A 54 -7.62 31.34 -17.50
N ASN A 55 -7.40 32.48 -16.85
CA ASN A 55 -8.40 33.15 -16.01
C ASN A 55 -9.02 32.25 -14.93
N ASN A 56 -8.29 31.22 -14.47
CA ASN A 56 -8.79 30.19 -13.55
C ASN A 56 -10.10 29.53 -14.03
N GLN A 57 -10.27 29.35 -15.34
CA GLN A 57 -11.39 28.55 -15.85
C GLN A 57 -11.34 27.14 -15.26
N THR A 58 -12.52 26.54 -15.10
CA THR A 58 -12.65 25.23 -14.47
C THR A 58 -13.44 24.25 -15.31
N THR A 59 -13.19 22.97 -15.05
CA THR A 59 -13.99 21.84 -15.54
C THR A 59 -13.95 20.73 -14.48
N THR A 60 -14.64 19.63 -14.73
CA THR A 60 -14.71 18.48 -13.82
C THR A 60 -14.35 17.20 -14.57
N THR A 61 -13.69 16.26 -13.90
CA THR A 61 -13.41 14.95 -14.48
C THR A 61 -14.63 14.02 -14.48
N ASP A 62 -14.72 13.16 -15.49
CA ASP A 62 -15.69 12.06 -15.53
C ASP A 62 -15.23 10.86 -14.67
N ASN A 63 -15.96 9.74 -14.73
CA ASN A 63 -15.67 8.52 -13.95
C ASN A 63 -14.37 7.80 -14.36
N GLU A 64 -13.80 8.16 -15.50
CA GLU A 64 -12.54 7.62 -16.02
C GLU A 64 -11.41 8.66 -15.93
N GLY A 65 -11.66 9.75 -15.20
CA GLY A 65 -10.70 10.82 -14.97
C GLY A 65 -10.54 11.77 -16.16
N ASN A 66 -11.31 11.61 -17.24
CA ASN A 66 -11.19 12.47 -18.43
C ASN A 66 -11.83 13.83 -18.18
N PHE A 67 -11.29 14.87 -18.81
CA PHE A 67 -11.89 16.19 -18.86
C PHE A 67 -11.62 16.87 -20.21
N THR A 68 -12.48 17.80 -20.59
CA THR A 68 -12.30 18.61 -21.80
C THR A 68 -11.63 19.93 -21.46
N VAL A 69 -10.61 20.32 -22.23
CA VAL A 69 -9.94 21.60 -22.09
C VAL A 69 -10.83 22.71 -22.65
N PRO A 70 -11.15 23.77 -21.86
CA PRO A 70 -11.91 24.90 -22.34
C PRO A 70 -11.23 25.61 -23.51
N SER A 71 -12.04 26.20 -24.38
CA SER A 71 -11.54 26.94 -25.55
C SER A 71 -10.60 28.07 -25.13
N GLY A 72 -9.43 28.14 -25.76
CA GLY A 72 -8.40 29.14 -25.46
C GLY A 72 -7.46 28.78 -24.30
N CYS A 73 -7.70 27.67 -23.58
CA CYS A 73 -6.87 27.26 -22.44
C CYS A 73 -5.80 26.20 -22.78
N ALA A 74 -5.54 25.94 -24.06
CA ALA A 74 -4.65 24.88 -24.54
C ALA A 74 -3.15 25.05 -24.18
N LYS A 75 -2.76 26.16 -23.54
CA LYS A 75 -1.39 26.43 -23.07
C LYS A 75 -1.30 26.69 -21.57
N SER A 76 -2.34 26.38 -20.81
CA SER A 76 -2.39 26.68 -19.37
C SER A 76 -1.71 25.59 -18.55
N ALA A 77 -1.03 25.96 -17.47
CA ALA A 77 -0.79 25.04 -16.38
C ALA A 77 -2.13 24.60 -15.76
N ILE A 78 -2.14 23.39 -15.21
CA ILE A 78 -3.35 22.77 -14.66
C ILE A 78 -3.13 22.39 -13.22
N LYS A 79 -4.20 22.55 -12.42
CA LYS A 79 -4.30 22.08 -11.06
C LYS A 79 -5.57 21.24 -10.90
N VAL A 80 -5.46 20.06 -10.29
CA VAL A 80 -6.58 19.16 -9.99
C VAL A 80 -6.66 18.92 -8.49
N SER A 81 -7.86 18.98 -7.93
CA SER A 81 -8.12 18.80 -6.50
C SER A 81 -9.51 18.22 -6.23
N GLY A 82 -9.68 17.53 -5.10
CA GLY A 82 -10.95 16.92 -4.73
C GLY A 82 -11.35 15.75 -5.63
N GLY A 83 -12.62 15.37 -5.61
CA GLY A 83 -13.12 14.18 -6.31
C GLY A 83 -12.89 12.90 -5.52
N THR A 84 -13.03 11.77 -6.21
CA THR A 84 -12.88 10.41 -5.66
C THR A 84 -11.88 9.64 -6.50
N ASP A 85 -10.84 9.12 -5.85
CA ASP A 85 -9.94 8.15 -6.46
C ASP A 85 -10.70 6.82 -6.64
N ILE A 86 -10.86 6.36 -7.88
CA ILE A 86 -11.61 5.13 -8.19
C ILE A 86 -10.91 3.86 -7.69
N GLY A 87 -9.60 3.92 -7.50
CA GLY A 87 -8.79 2.85 -6.98
C GLY A 87 -9.18 2.53 -5.54
N THR A 88 -9.16 3.56 -4.69
CA THR A 88 -9.47 3.45 -3.26
C THR A 88 -10.95 3.61 -2.92
N GLY A 89 -11.73 4.28 -3.79
CA GLY A 89 -13.10 4.69 -3.50
C GLY A 89 -13.20 5.81 -2.46
N LEU A 90 -12.09 6.48 -2.14
CA LEU A 90 -12.01 7.53 -1.12
C LEU A 90 -11.89 8.91 -1.76
N SER A 91 -12.26 9.94 -1.01
CA SER A 91 -12.05 11.33 -1.45
C SER A 91 -10.56 11.62 -1.63
N PHE A 92 -10.20 12.22 -2.76
CA PHE A 92 -8.83 12.63 -3.03
C PHE A 92 -8.49 13.90 -2.23
N GLY A 93 -7.56 13.77 -1.28
CA GLY A 93 -7.15 14.83 -0.37
C GLY A 93 -5.93 15.64 -0.85
N GLY A 94 -5.32 15.25 -1.96
CA GLY A 94 -4.12 15.87 -2.52
C GLY A 94 -4.40 16.98 -3.53
N VAL A 95 -3.32 17.43 -4.19
CA VAL A 95 -3.36 18.32 -5.35
C VAL A 95 -2.44 17.74 -6.41
N LEU A 96 -2.97 17.58 -7.63
CA LEU A 96 -2.16 17.25 -8.80
C LEU A 96 -1.95 18.50 -9.65
N GLN A 97 -0.79 18.61 -10.28
CA GLN A 97 -0.44 19.71 -11.16
C GLN A 97 0.17 19.20 -12.46
N ALA A 98 0.04 19.97 -13.52
CA ALA A 98 0.76 19.77 -14.77
C ALA A 98 1.29 21.11 -15.29
N PRO A 99 2.53 21.15 -15.82
CA PRO A 99 3.10 22.38 -16.34
C PRO A 99 2.37 22.84 -17.60
N ALA A 100 2.43 24.14 -17.87
CA ALA A 100 1.98 24.70 -19.14
C ALA A 100 2.74 24.04 -20.30
N THR A 101 2.01 23.39 -21.20
CA THR A 101 2.57 22.76 -22.41
C THR A 101 1.68 23.08 -23.60
N ASP A 102 2.27 23.12 -24.80
CA ASP A 102 1.51 23.33 -26.03
C ASP A 102 0.69 22.08 -26.35
N LEU A 103 -0.59 22.10 -25.98
CA LEU A 103 -1.48 20.98 -26.24
C LEU A 103 -1.86 20.93 -27.73
N THR A 104 -1.36 19.90 -28.42
CA THR A 104 -1.72 19.64 -29.82
C THR A 104 -3.11 19.02 -29.91
N GLN A 105 -3.88 19.37 -30.94
CA GLN A 105 -5.16 18.71 -31.23
C GLN A 105 -4.96 17.18 -31.34
N GLY A 106 -5.82 16.41 -30.70
CA GLY A 106 -5.73 14.95 -30.62
C GLY A 106 -4.75 14.42 -29.54
N GLY A 107 -4.04 15.30 -28.84
CA GLY A 107 -3.24 14.92 -27.66
C GLY A 107 -4.10 14.78 -26.41
N THR A 108 -3.68 13.91 -25.49
CA THR A 108 -4.24 13.81 -24.13
C THR A 108 -3.24 14.38 -23.15
N LEU A 109 -3.62 15.46 -22.46
CA LEU A 109 -2.84 15.98 -21.34
C LEU A 109 -3.00 15.07 -20.12
N LEU A 110 -1.91 14.77 -19.43
CA LEU A 110 -1.95 14.04 -18.17
C LEU A 110 -1.69 14.96 -16.99
N VAL A 111 -2.48 14.80 -15.94
CA VAL A 111 -2.28 15.42 -14.63
C VAL A 111 -2.13 14.31 -13.60
N SER A 112 -0.91 14.07 -13.13
CA SER A 112 -0.56 12.97 -12.24
C SER A 112 0.43 13.42 -11.15
N PRO A 113 0.72 12.59 -10.14
CA PRO A 113 1.81 12.85 -9.21
C PRO A 113 3.15 13.11 -9.91
N MET A 114 3.40 12.48 -11.07
CA MET A 114 4.64 12.68 -11.84
C MET A 114 4.71 14.07 -12.47
N THR A 115 3.64 14.51 -13.13
CA THR A 115 3.58 15.87 -13.67
C THR A 115 3.58 16.90 -12.54
N THR A 116 3.06 16.55 -11.37
CA THR A 116 3.07 17.40 -10.18
C THR A 116 4.49 17.66 -9.71
N LEU A 117 5.31 16.60 -9.58
CA LEU A 117 6.73 16.73 -9.25
C LEU A 117 7.46 17.57 -10.32
N LEU A 118 7.20 17.31 -11.60
CA LEU A 118 7.81 18.07 -12.70
C LEU A 118 7.47 19.56 -12.64
N SER A 119 6.22 19.92 -12.30
CA SER A 119 5.81 21.31 -12.10
C SER A 119 6.57 22.01 -10.97
N GLN A 120 7.10 21.28 -9.98
CA GLN A 120 7.88 21.88 -8.88
C GLN A 120 9.33 22.19 -9.27
N VAL A 121 9.91 21.44 -10.19
CA VAL A 121 11.34 21.55 -10.57
C VAL A 121 11.57 22.09 -11.98
N GLY A 122 10.52 22.21 -12.77
CA GLY A 122 10.57 22.64 -14.17
C GLY A 122 10.85 21.48 -15.14
N THR A 123 10.39 21.65 -16.39
CA THR A 123 10.48 20.63 -17.45
C THR A 123 11.91 20.24 -17.81
N ASP A 124 12.88 21.14 -17.61
CA ASP A 124 14.30 20.90 -17.85
C ASP A 124 14.90 19.82 -16.93
N GLN A 125 14.24 19.54 -15.81
CA GLN A 125 14.63 18.49 -14.86
C GLN A 125 13.97 17.14 -15.14
N SER A 126 13.17 17.01 -16.21
CA SER A 126 12.47 15.77 -16.57
C SER A 126 13.39 14.55 -16.63
N ALA A 127 14.55 14.66 -17.29
CA ALA A 127 15.52 13.58 -17.40
C ALA A 127 16.13 13.18 -16.04
N ALA A 128 16.45 14.17 -15.20
CA ALA A 128 16.98 13.94 -13.86
C ALA A 128 15.94 13.21 -13.01
N LEU A 129 14.71 13.74 -12.95
CA LEU A 129 13.61 13.16 -12.17
C LEU A 129 13.26 11.74 -12.63
N ALA A 130 13.13 11.52 -13.94
CA ALA A 130 12.83 10.20 -14.50
C ALA A 130 13.89 9.16 -14.16
N SER A 131 15.18 9.54 -14.24
CA SER A 131 16.28 8.66 -13.84
C SER A 131 16.22 8.27 -12.36
N LYS A 132 15.72 9.12 -11.46
CA LYS A 132 15.56 8.78 -10.04
C LYS A 132 14.47 7.76 -9.80
N LEU A 133 13.36 7.96 -10.49
CA LEU A 133 12.15 7.13 -10.39
C LEU A 133 12.24 5.85 -11.22
N GLY A 134 13.31 5.67 -12.00
CA GLY A 134 13.50 4.48 -12.83
C GLY A 134 12.53 4.41 -14.02
N VAL A 135 12.07 5.56 -14.52
CA VAL A 135 11.14 5.67 -15.67
C VAL A 135 11.79 6.43 -16.82
N GLN A 136 11.15 6.43 -17.99
CA GLN A 136 11.58 7.27 -19.10
C GLN A 136 11.08 8.71 -18.92
N ALA A 137 11.86 9.69 -19.37
CA ALA A 137 11.49 11.11 -19.23
C ALA A 137 10.21 11.47 -20.00
N SER A 138 9.99 10.87 -21.16
CA SER A 138 8.74 11.01 -21.92
C SER A 138 7.52 10.49 -21.15
N ASP A 139 7.70 9.41 -20.39
CA ASP A 139 6.60 8.74 -19.69
C ASP A 139 6.01 9.60 -18.57
N LEU A 140 6.78 10.54 -18.02
CA LEU A 140 6.31 11.44 -16.96
C LEU A 140 5.11 12.30 -17.39
N VAL A 141 5.04 12.67 -18.67
CA VAL A 141 4.07 13.65 -19.19
C VAL A 141 3.07 13.07 -20.20
N SER A 142 3.42 11.99 -20.89
CA SER A 142 2.60 11.48 -22.00
C SER A 142 2.03 10.08 -21.80
N LYS A 143 2.47 9.34 -20.77
CA LYS A 143 2.04 7.95 -20.57
C LYS A 143 1.02 7.85 -19.44
N ASP A 144 -0.15 7.32 -19.76
CA ASP A 144 -1.19 7.05 -18.76
C ASP A 144 -0.71 5.95 -17.81
N PRO A 145 -0.53 6.22 -16.51
CA PRO A 145 -0.08 5.23 -15.53
C PRO A 145 -0.95 3.98 -15.48
N MET A 146 -2.26 4.09 -15.75
CA MET A 146 -3.14 2.92 -15.75
C MET A 146 -2.90 1.94 -16.91
N ASN A 147 -2.04 2.32 -17.87
CA ASN A 147 -1.57 1.51 -18.99
C ASN A 147 -0.06 1.18 -18.88
N ASP A 148 0.60 1.46 -17.75
CA ASP A 148 1.99 1.11 -17.50
C ASP A 148 2.21 0.73 -16.03
N SER A 149 2.54 -0.53 -15.75
CA SER A 149 2.59 -1.02 -14.37
C SER A 149 3.71 -0.41 -13.53
N GLY A 150 4.87 -0.12 -14.14
CA GLY A 150 5.98 0.54 -13.44
C GLY A 150 5.64 1.99 -13.11
N LEU A 151 5.00 2.70 -14.05
CA LEU A 151 4.53 4.05 -13.84
C LEU A 151 3.38 4.13 -12.84
N LEU A 152 2.44 3.17 -12.86
CA LEU A 152 1.34 3.09 -11.90
C LEU A 152 1.86 3.00 -10.47
N GLN A 153 2.80 2.08 -10.23
CA GLN A 153 3.42 1.92 -8.92
C GLN A 153 4.09 3.22 -8.48
N ASN A 154 4.91 3.83 -9.33
CA ASN A 154 5.59 5.10 -9.03
C ASN A 154 4.62 6.24 -8.73
N VAL A 155 3.54 6.35 -9.49
CA VAL A 155 2.49 7.37 -9.31
C VAL A 155 1.83 7.23 -7.95
N VAL A 156 1.33 6.03 -7.62
CA VAL A 156 0.60 5.81 -6.37
C VAL A 156 1.54 5.92 -5.17
N VAL A 157 2.74 5.34 -5.23
CA VAL A 157 3.73 5.42 -4.14
C VAL A 157 4.13 6.87 -3.87
N THR A 158 4.36 7.66 -4.92
CA THR A 158 4.69 9.09 -4.80
C THR A 158 3.56 9.87 -4.16
N GLN A 159 2.33 9.67 -4.60
CA GLN A 159 1.18 10.36 -4.00
C GLN A 159 1.04 10.00 -2.52
N GLN A 160 1.15 8.72 -2.18
CA GLN A 160 1.02 8.28 -0.79
C GLN A 160 2.13 8.90 0.09
N LEU A 161 3.36 9.02 -0.42
CA LEU A 161 4.43 9.75 0.28
C LEU A 161 4.06 11.23 0.51
N ILE A 162 3.59 11.94 -0.53
CA ILE A 162 3.18 13.35 -0.45
C ILE A 162 2.07 13.52 0.61
N GLU A 163 1.05 12.68 0.57
CA GLU A 163 -0.09 12.75 1.51
C GLU A 163 0.30 12.46 2.95
N GLN A 164 1.16 11.48 3.19
CA GLN A 164 1.63 11.18 4.55
C GLN A 164 2.45 12.34 5.14
N ILE A 165 3.28 12.99 4.32
CA ILE A 165 4.04 14.17 4.74
C ILE A 165 3.09 15.35 4.98
N ALA A 166 2.10 15.56 4.11
CA ALA A 166 1.09 16.61 4.28
C ALA A 166 0.30 16.44 5.60
N LYS A 167 -0.02 15.20 5.98
CA LYS A 167 -0.64 14.88 7.29
C LYS A 167 0.28 15.20 8.47
N ALA A 168 1.57 14.96 8.34
CA ALA A 168 2.55 15.34 9.38
C ALA A 168 2.67 16.86 9.52
N LEU A 169 2.75 17.58 8.40
CA LEU A 169 2.83 19.05 8.37
C LEU A 169 1.57 19.72 8.92
N THR A 170 0.38 19.19 8.60
CA THR A 170 -0.87 19.67 9.17
C THR A 170 -0.93 19.42 10.68
N GLY A 171 -0.44 18.27 11.16
CA GLY A 171 -0.27 18.02 12.60
C GLY A 171 0.71 18.97 13.28
N LEU A 172 1.82 19.29 12.62
CA LEU A 172 2.76 20.32 13.11
C LEU A 172 2.09 21.69 13.20
N SER A 173 1.38 22.09 12.15
CA SER A 173 0.66 23.36 12.13
C SER A 173 -0.39 23.43 13.24
N GLN A 174 -1.20 22.38 13.43
CA GLN A 174 -2.22 22.33 14.47
C GLN A 174 -1.62 22.37 15.89
N SER A 175 -0.58 21.56 16.14
CA SER A 175 0.07 21.51 17.46
C SER A 175 0.78 22.82 17.83
N THR A 176 1.19 23.61 16.84
CA THR A 176 1.92 24.86 17.07
C THR A 176 1.08 26.12 16.90
N GLY A 177 -0.18 26.01 16.46
CA GLY A 177 -1.09 27.15 16.25
C GLY A 177 -0.92 27.85 14.89
N GLY A 178 -0.37 27.17 13.88
CA GLY A 178 -0.31 27.63 12.49
C GLY A 178 -1.63 27.44 11.72
N THR A 179 -1.64 27.89 10.48
CA THR A 179 -2.84 27.92 9.60
C THR A 179 -2.67 27.11 8.32
N LEU A 180 -1.68 26.22 8.25
CA LEU A 180 -1.41 25.41 7.06
C LEU A 180 -2.61 24.51 6.72
N THR A 181 -3.13 24.67 5.50
CA THR A 181 -4.20 23.81 4.97
C THR A 181 -3.60 22.49 4.45
N LEU A 182 -4.43 21.46 4.31
CA LEU A 182 -3.98 20.17 3.74
C LEU A 182 -3.41 20.34 2.33
N GLU A 183 -4.05 21.18 1.52
CA GLU A 183 -3.60 21.50 0.16
C GLU A 183 -2.24 22.22 0.16
N ALA A 184 -2.04 23.23 1.01
CA ALA A 184 -0.75 23.91 1.11
C ALA A 184 0.35 22.97 1.63
N ALA A 185 0.01 22.09 2.57
CA ALA A 185 0.90 21.05 3.06
C ALA A 185 1.27 20.03 1.97
N ALA A 186 0.32 19.61 1.14
CA ALA A 186 0.56 18.73 0.00
C ALA A 186 1.45 19.39 -1.06
N ALA A 187 1.25 20.68 -1.35
CA ALA A 187 2.13 21.43 -2.24
C ALA A 187 3.56 21.53 -1.70
N ALA A 188 3.72 21.86 -0.40
CA ALA A 188 5.03 21.91 0.25
C ALA A 188 5.74 20.55 0.25
N ALA A 189 4.98 19.46 0.48
CA ALA A 189 5.47 18.09 0.41
C ALA A 189 5.88 17.70 -1.02
N ALA A 190 5.07 18.00 -2.04
CA ALA A 190 5.40 17.74 -3.44
C ALA A 190 6.68 18.48 -3.87
N ALA A 191 6.82 19.75 -3.50
CA ALA A 191 8.03 20.54 -3.76
C ALA A 191 9.27 19.94 -3.08
N ALA A 192 9.11 19.42 -1.86
CA ALA A 192 10.18 18.76 -1.14
C ALA A 192 10.57 17.42 -1.79
N VAL A 193 9.60 16.59 -2.17
CA VAL A 193 9.85 15.32 -2.87
C VAL A 193 10.62 15.60 -4.16
N ALA A 194 10.14 16.53 -4.99
CA ALA A 194 10.77 16.82 -6.28
C ALA A 194 12.21 17.33 -6.13
N SER A 195 12.44 18.32 -5.24
CA SER A 195 13.77 18.90 -5.04
C SER A 195 14.78 17.91 -4.44
N VAL A 196 14.38 17.10 -3.46
CA VAL A 196 15.24 16.08 -2.85
C VAL A 196 15.57 14.97 -3.84
N LEU A 197 14.61 14.55 -4.67
CA LEU A 197 14.86 13.55 -5.72
C LEU A 197 15.89 14.06 -6.73
N VAL A 198 15.69 15.25 -7.30
CA VAL A 198 16.65 15.82 -8.27
C VAL A 198 18.05 15.96 -7.66
N GLY A 199 18.17 16.29 -6.37
CA GLY A 199 19.45 16.37 -5.66
C GLY A 199 20.04 15.02 -5.19
N SER A 200 19.32 13.90 -5.33
CA SER A 200 19.78 12.60 -4.86
C SER A 200 20.82 11.95 -5.79
N THR A 201 21.57 10.97 -5.29
CA THR A 201 22.51 10.15 -6.09
C THR A 201 21.91 8.78 -6.36
N GLY A 202 22.06 8.26 -7.59
CA GLY A 202 21.49 6.96 -7.98
C GLY A 202 19.97 7.00 -8.19
N SER A 203 19.33 5.83 -8.24
CA SER A 203 17.87 5.69 -8.21
C SER A 203 17.36 5.83 -6.77
N ALA A 204 16.16 6.39 -6.62
CA ALA A 204 15.55 6.66 -5.33
C ALA A 204 14.63 5.51 -4.90
N ASP A 205 14.81 5.04 -3.67
CA ASP A 205 13.84 4.20 -2.98
C ASP A 205 12.92 5.10 -2.14
N LEU A 206 11.69 5.30 -2.60
CA LEU A 206 10.70 6.14 -1.92
C LEU A 206 10.24 5.57 -0.57
N SER A 207 10.62 4.33 -0.24
CA SER A 207 10.38 3.71 1.06
C SER A 207 11.57 3.79 2.03
N ASP A 208 12.72 4.33 1.61
CA ASP A 208 13.90 4.51 2.48
C ASP A 208 13.64 5.61 3.53
N PRO A 209 13.66 5.27 4.84
CA PRO A 209 13.53 6.25 5.92
C PRO A 209 14.52 7.41 5.84
N THR A 210 15.73 7.19 5.31
CA THR A 210 16.76 8.23 5.19
C THR A 210 16.41 9.26 4.13
N LEU A 211 15.94 8.81 2.96
CA LEU A 211 15.42 9.67 1.92
C LEU A 211 14.18 10.43 2.42
N ILE A 212 13.23 9.73 3.03
CA ILE A 212 11.99 10.31 3.56
C ILE A 212 12.30 11.38 4.61
N ALA A 213 13.26 11.15 5.51
CA ALA A 213 13.68 12.15 6.50
C ALA A 213 14.16 13.45 5.83
N LYS A 214 14.98 13.37 4.77
CA LYS A 214 15.42 14.54 3.99
C LYS A 214 14.24 15.27 3.35
N ILE A 215 13.25 14.54 2.84
CA ILE A 215 12.04 15.11 2.25
C ILE A 215 11.22 15.83 3.32
N ILE A 216 11.02 15.23 4.50
CA ILE A 216 10.31 15.88 5.62
C ILE A 216 11.00 17.18 6.02
N VAL A 217 12.33 17.17 6.14
CA VAL A 217 13.11 18.38 6.47
C VAL A 217 12.84 19.49 5.45
N ALA A 218 12.93 19.18 4.16
CA ALA A 218 12.65 20.14 3.10
C ALA A 218 11.19 20.61 3.12
N ALA A 219 10.23 19.72 3.39
CA ALA A 219 8.80 20.03 3.41
C ALA A 219 8.42 20.99 4.55
N VAL A 220 9.04 20.81 5.73
CA VAL A 220 8.87 21.72 6.87
C VAL A 220 9.37 23.12 6.53
N LYS A 221 10.56 23.22 5.89
CA LYS A 221 11.12 24.50 5.44
C LYS A 221 10.26 25.18 4.39
N ASN A 222 9.75 24.42 3.42
CA ASN A 222 8.82 24.92 2.40
C ASN A 222 7.51 25.45 3.01
N SER A 223 7.13 24.98 4.20
CA SER A 223 5.91 25.40 4.90
C SER A 223 6.11 26.60 5.83
N ALA A 224 7.34 27.14 5.95
CA ALA A 224 7.69 28.14 6.96
C ALA A 224 6.78 29.38 6.97
N ALA A 225 6.33 29.84 5.79
CA ALA A 225 5.46 31.01 5.66
C ALA A 225 4.07 30.83 6.30
N SER A 226 3.61 29.60 6.50
CA SER A 226 2.31 29.28 7.12
C SER A 226 2.44 28.82 8.58
N LEU A 227 3.65 28.85 9.13
CA LEU A 227 3.94 28.48 10.51
C LEU A 227 4.13 29.73 11.40
N PRO A 228 3.83 29.64 12.71
CA PRO A 228 4.03 30.77 13.62
C PRO A 228 5.49 31.20 13.72
N ALA A 229 5.75 32.48 13.99
CA ALA A 229 7.11 33.02 14.11
C ALA A 229 8.00 32.27 15.12
N SER A 230 7.41 31.77 16.22
CA SER A 230 8.14 30.97 17.22
C SER A 230 8.61 29.60 16.71
N VAL A 231 7.92 29.05 15.70
CA VAL A 231 8.32 27.82 14.98
C VAL A 231 9.39 28.15 13.95
N VAL A 232 9.18 29.21 13.16
CA VAL A 232 10.14 29.65 12.13
C VAL A 232 11.52 29.95 12.74
N ALA A 233 11.58 30.57 13.91
CA ALA A 233 12.83 30.86 14.63
C ALA A 233 13.64 29.60 15.03
N LYS A 234 13.02 28.42 14.99
CA LYS A 234 13.61 27.12 15.34
C LYS A 234 13.39 26.07 14.25
N ILE A 235 13.17 26.50 13.01
CA ILE A 235 12.70 25.63 11.92
C ILE A 235 13.66 24.47 11.65
N GLU A 236 14.96 24.67 11.78
CA GLU A 236 15.97 23.62 11.59
C GLU A 236 15.80 22.48 12.60
N ALA A 237 15.79 22.80 13.90
CA ALA A 237 15.60 21.79 14.95
C ALA A 237 14.24 21.07 14.84
N ILE A 238 13.18 21.82 14.50
CA ILE A 238 11.84 21.25 14.32
C ILE A 238 11.81 20.32 13.11
N ALA A 239 12.45 20.70 12.00
CA ALA A 239 12.53 19.89 10.80
C ALA A 239 13.24 18.56 11.07
N ASP A 240 14.40 18.60 11.73
CA ASP A 240 15.18 17.40 12.08
C ASP A 240 14.42 16.50 13.06
N ASN A 241 13.84 17.07 14.11
CA ASN A 241 13.08 16.32 15.11
C ASN A 241 11.78 15.72 14.54
N LEU A 242 11.08 16.44 13.66
CA LEU A 242 9.90 15.92 12.98
C LEU A 242 10.28 14.77 12.05
N ALA A 243 11.38 14.91 11.31
CA ALA A 243 11.88 13.87 10.42
C ALA A 243 12.27 12.61 11.20
N ALA A 244 13.00 12.75 12.32
CA ALA A 244 13.35 11.65 13.21
C ALA A 244 12.11 10.90 13.72
N LEU A 245 11.08 11.64 14.14
CA LEU A 245 9.85 11.07 14.68
C LEU A 245 8.98 10.37 13.61
N ILE A 246 8.83 10.95 12.43
CA ILE A 246 7.77 10.56 11.48
C ILE A 246 8.29 9.74 10.30
N ALA A 247 9.57 9.87 9.92
CA ALA A 247 10.10 9.14 8.78
C ALA A 247 9.92 7.61 8.87
N PRO A 248 10.15 6.94 10.02
CA PRO A 248 9.93 5.49 10.13
C PRO A 248 8.47 5.08 9.89
N VAL A 249 7.51 5.89 10.38
CA VAL A 249 6.08 5.63 10.22
C VAL A 249 5.66 5.77 8.76
N ILE A 250 6.10 6.84 8.09
CA ILE A 250 5.83 7.06 6.66
C ILE A 250 6.48 5.97 5.81
N ALA A 251 7.75 5.63 6.09
CA ALA A 251 8.47 4.57 5.40
C ALA A 251 7.71 3.24 5.43
N GLY A 252 7.20 2.83 6.59
CA GLY A 252 6.40 1.61 6.71
C GLY A 252 5.10 1.63 5.89
N ARG A 253 4.43 2.79 5.78
CA ARG A 253 3.22 2.94 4.95
C ARG A 253 3.55 2.89 3.47
N VAL A 254 4.56 3.65 3.04
CA VAL A 254 5.01 3.70 1.65
C VAL A 254 5.55 2.35 1.20
N ALA A 255 6.30 1.64 2.05
CA ALA A 255 6.76 0.28 1.79
C ALA A 255 5.59 -0.70 1.55
N ASN A 256 4.52 -0.64 2.37
CA ASN A 256 3.35 -1.49 2.17
C ASN A 256 2.62 -1.19 0.85
N VAL A 257 2.51 0.08 0.46
CA VAL A 257 1.93 0.47 -0.84
C VAL A 257 2.80 -0.03 -1.98
N ASN A 258 4.12 0.17 -1.88
CA ASN A 258 5.10 -0.28 -2.84
C ASN A 258 5.06 -1.80 -3.03
N ASP A 259 5.13 -2.57 -1.94
CA ASP A 259 5.02 -4.03 -1.95
C ASP A 259 3.65 -4.52 -2.47
N GLY A 260 2.58 -3.76 -2.24
CA GLY A 260 1.24 -4.11 -2.72
C GLY A 260 1.07 -3.96 -4.24
N LEU A 261 1.79 -3.00 -4.82
CA LEU A 261 1.79 -2.69 -6.26
C LEU A 261 3.03 -3.18 -7.00
N ASP A 262 3.91 -3.94 -6.34
CA ASP A 262 5.13 -4.49 -6.96
C ASP A 262 4.78 -5.44 -8.11
N SER A 263 5.42 -5.25 -9.27
CA SER A 263 5.33 -6.18 -10.39
C SER A 263 3.88 -6.46 -10.82
N VAL A 264 3.05 -5.41 -10.87
CA VAL A 264 1.67 -5.50 -11.36
C VAL A 264 1.65 -5.94 -12.82
N GLU A 265 0.77 -6.89 -13.16
CA GLU A 265 0.47 -7.26 -14.53
C GLU A 265 -0.75 -6.45 -14.99
N LEU A 266 -0.63 -5.76 -16.13
CA LEU A 266 -1.72 -5.01 -16.75
C LEU A 266 -2.67 -5.94 -17.48
N ASN A 267 -3.93 -5.54 -17.56
CA ASN A 267 -4.95 -6.20 -18.37
C ASN A 267 -5.21 -5.42 -19.67
N ALA A 268 -6.12 -5.91 -20.52
CA ALA A 268 -6.45 -5.27 -21.79
C ALA A 268 -7.02 -3.86 -21.62
N THR A 269 -7.66 -3.58 -20.48
CA THR A 269 -8.17 -2.25 -20.14
C THR A 269 -7.74 -1.78 -18.72
N PRO A 270 -7.71 -0.47 -18.47
CA PRO A 270 -7.57 0.10 -17.12
C PRO A 270 -8.58 -0.43 -16.11
N ALA A 271 -9.85 -0.61 -16.51
CA ALA A 271 -10.91 -1.10 -15.64
C ALA A 271 -10.67 -2.55 -15.20
N GLU A 272 -10.26 -3.42 -16.14
CA GLU A 272 -9.87 -4.81 -15.83
C GLU A 272 -8.60 -4.88 -14.97
N THR A 273 -7.65 -3.95 -15.19
CA THR A 273 -6.44 -3.82 -14.37
C THR A 273 -6.82 -3.49 -12.94
N LEU A 274 -7.66 -2.48 -12.73
CA LEU A 274 -8.15 -2.12 -11.41
C LEU A 274 -8.93 -3.27 -10.75
N ALA A 275 -9.83 -3.92 -11.46
CA ALA A 275 -10.56 -5.08 -10.95
C ALA A 275 -9.63 -6.22 -10.51
N SER A 276 -8.54 -6.45 -11.26
CA SER A 276 -7.51 -7.44 -10.90
C SER A 276 -6.72 -7.02 -9.66
N LEU A 277 -6.34 -5.74 -9.54
CA LEU A 277 -5.68 -5.20 -8.35
C LEU A 277 -6.55 -5.32 -7.10
N GLN A 278 -7.85 -5.02 -7.22
CA GLN A 278 -8.84 -5.17 -6.17
C GLN A 278 -8.98 -6.64 -5.76
N LYS A 279 -9.22 -7.55 -6.72
CA LYS A 279 -9.32 -9.00 -6.46
C LYS A 279 -8.07 -9.58 -5.80
N ALA A 280 -6.90 -9.07 -6.16
CA ALA A 280 -5.63 -9.45 -5.56
C ALA A 280 -5.49 -8.98 -4.10
N GLY A 281 -6.16 -7.89 -3.71
CA GLY A 281 -6.02 -7.24 -2.40
C GLY A 281 -5.04 -6.06 -2.38
N SER A 282 -4.51 -5.66 -3.55
CA SER A 282 -3.45 -4.64 -3.69
C SER A 282 -3.86 -3.28 -3.14
N ILE A 283 -5.14 -2.95 -3.33
CA ILE A 283 -5.70 -1.64 -2.97
C ILE A 283 -5.76 -1.43 -1.46
N HIS A 284 -5.75 -2.48 -0.63
CA HIS A 284 -5.83 -2.33 0.83
C HIS A 284 -4.66 -1.53 1.42
N ALA A 285 -3.45 -1.70 0.87
CA ALA A 285 -2.30 -0.95 1.34
C ALA A 285 -2.45 0.56 1.04
N VAL A 286 -3.04 0.89 -0.11
CA VAL A 286 -3.33 2.27 -0.52
C VAL A 286 -4.43 2.86 0.37
N VAL A 287 -5.54 2.14 0.57
CA VAL A 287 -6.64 2.55 1.46
C VAL A 287 -6.13 2.76 2.89
N ASP A 288 -5.33 1.84 3.41
CA ASP A 288 -4.73 1.96 4.75
C ASP A 288 -3.85 3.20 4.88
N SER A 289 -3.07 3.52 3.83
CA SER A 289 -2.26 4.74 3.78
C SER A 289 -3.15 5.99 3.75
N VAL A 290 -4.11 6.08 2.83
CA VAL A 290 -5.02 7.22 2.70
C VAL A 290 -5.81 7.48 3.98
N GLN A 291 -6.28 6.44 4.67
CA GLN A 291 -7.04 6.58 5.93
C GLN A 291 -6.16 6.77 7.17
N SER A 292 -4.85 6.53 7.07
CA SER A 292 -3.91 6.67 8.17
C SER A 292 -3.93 8.10 8.72
N SER A 293 -3.99 8.21 10.04
CA SER A 293 -3.89 9.48 10.80
C SER A 293 -2.73 9.47 11.80
N GLU A 294 -1.93 8.41 11.79
CA GLU A 294 -0.83 8.16 12.71
C GLU A 294 0.21 9.27 12.67
N SER A 295 0.63 9.74 11.48
CA SER A 295 1.61 10.84 11.36
C SER A 295 1.11 12.13 12.03
N ASN A 296 -0.15 12.51 11.80
CA ASN A 296 -0.75 13.68 12.43
C ASN A 296 -0.85 13.50 13.96
N LEU A 297 -1.43 12.37 14.40
CA LEU A 297 -1.62 12.09 15.82
C LEU A 297 -0.30 11.98 16.59
N LEU A 298 0.75 11.46 15.96
CA LEU A 298 2.07 11.33 16.57
C LEU A 298 2.73 12.69 16.78
N VAL A 299 2.60 13.62 15.82
CA VAL A 299 3.03 15.01 16.03
C VAL A 299 2.22 15.67 17.13
N ALA A 300 0.90 15.48 17.13
CA ALA A 300 0.01 16.02 18.15
C ALA A 300 0.20 15.37 19.54
N ALA A 301 0.85 14.22 19.62
CA ALA A 301 1.18 13.57 20.87
C ALA A 301 2.37 14.22 21.58
N LEU A 302 3.08 15.15 20.94
CA LEU A 302 4.23 15.82 21.51
C LEU A 302 3.95 17.28 21.85
N SER A 303 4.62 17.76 22.91
CA SER A 303 4.63 19.19 23.21
C SER A 303 5.38 19.97 22.12
N PRO A 304 4.96 21.21 21.78
CA PRO A 304 5.72 22.06 20.87
C PRO A 304 7.16 22.35 21.35
N ALA A 305 7.40 22.29 22.66
CA ALA A 305 8.74 22.45 23.23
C ALA A 305 9.64 21.25 22.89
N ALA A 306 9.10 20.03 22.95
CA ALA A 306 9.86 18.82 22.62
C ALA A 306 10.36 18.82 21.17
N LEU A 307 9.50 19.25 20.24
CA LEU A 307 9.88 19.35 18.83
C LEU A 307 11.00 20.38 18.57
N ARG A 308 11.22 21.34 19.47
CA ARG A 308 12.27 22.38 19.36
C ARG A 308 13.58 21.98 20.03
N ASP A 309 13.57 20.94 20.86
CA ASP A 309 14.70 20.54 21.68
C ASP A 309 15.59 19.55 20.92
N THR A 310 16.78 20.00 20.51
CA THR A 310 17.73 19.17 19.76
C THR A 310 18.30 18.03 20.59
N THR A 311 18.19 18.07 21.92
CA THR A 311 18.67 16.99 22.79
C THR A 311 17.72 15.79 22.82
N LEU A 312 16.50 15.94 22.32
CA LEU A 312 15.48 14.87 22.29
C LEU A 312 15.44 14.09 20.98
N SER A 313 16.30 14.39 20.01
CA SER A 313 16.23 13.81 18.65
C SER A 313 16.24 12.27 18.66
N ASP A 314 17.13 11.65 19.44
CA ASP A 314 17.21 10.19 19.56
C ASP A 314 15.97 9.59 20.23
N SER A 315 15.44 10.25 21.27
CA SER A 315 14.22 9.81 21.95
C SER A 315 12.98 9.92 21.05
N LEU A 316 12.93 10.96 20.22
CA LEU A 316 11.88 11.15 19.21
C LEU A 316 11.98 10.09 18.11
N ALA A 317 13.20 9.78 17.63
CA ALA A 317 13.43 8.67 16.72
C ALA A 317 13.02 7.33 17.34
N GLY A 318 13.33 7.11 18.62
CA GLY A 318 12.91 5.92 19.37
C GLY A 318 11.39 5.77 19.39
N LEU A 319 10.64 6.83 19.70
CA LEU A 319 9.19 6.82 19.66
C LEU A 319 8.65 6.58 18.23
N GLY A 320 9.24 7.24 17.22
CA GLY A 320 8.89 7.05 15.82
C GLY A 320 9.04 5.60 15.35
N ASN A 321 10.17 4.99 15.68
CA ASN A 321 10.45 3.58 15.40
C ASN A 321 9.48 2.66 16.14
N ALA A 322 9.21 2.92 17.42
CA ALA A 322 8.26 2.13 18.20
C ALA A 322 6.83 2.17 17.61
N VAL A 323 6.37 3.35 17.20
CA VAL A 323 5.06 3.50 16.53
C VAL A 323 5.07 2.84 15.15
N ALA A 324 6.16 2.97 14.40
CA ALA A 324 6.33 2.30 13.12
C ALA A 324 6.27 0.78 13.29
N ASP A 325 6.95 0.20 14.30
CA ASP A 325 6.91 -1.23 14.64
C ASP A 325 5.57 -1.66 15.22
N GLY A 326 4.83 -0.72 15.82
CA GLY A 326 3.46 -0.89 16.28
C GLY A 326 3.32 -1.86 17.45
N ASP A 327 4.36 -1.97 18.28
CA ASP A 327 4.34 -2.72 19.54
C ASP A 327 4.04 -1.78 20.71
N GLU A 328 2.95 -2.03 21.43
CA GLU A 328 2.50 -1.16 22.51
C GLU A 328 3.50 -1.01 23.66
N ASP A 329 4.22 -2.08 24.04
CA ASP A 329 5.23 -2.00 25.10
C ASP A 329 6.35 -1.05 24.70
N THR A 330 6.90 -1.26 23.50
CA THR A 330 7.97 -0.45 22.94
C THR A 330 7.53 1.02 22.80
N ILE A 331 6.26 1.26 22.43
CA ILE A 331 5.70 2.61 22.36
C ILE A 331 5.63 3.26 23.74
N ASN A 332 5.15 2.53 24.75
CA ASN A 332 5.05 3.06 26.11
C ASN A 332 6.44 3.30 26.73
N GLU A 333 7.41 2.43 26.46
CA GLU A 333 8.81 2.59 26.90
C GLU A 333 9.44 3.83 26.25
N ALA A 334 9.29 3.99 24.93
CA ALA A 334 9.79 5.17 24.22
C ALA A 334 9.12 6.46 24.71
N ALA A 335 7.80 6.43 24.94
CA ALA A 335 7.07 7.56 25.50
C ALA A 335 7.52 7.91 26.93
N THR A 336 7.84 6.92 27.75
CA THR A 336 8.36 7.12 29.11
C THR A 336 9.68 7.88 29.09
N THR A 337 10.55 7.58 28.11
CA THR A 337 11.82 8.30 27.90
C THR A 337 11.62 9.79 27.59
N LEU A 338 10.54 10.14 26.90
CA LEU A 338 10.18 11.53 26.59
C LEU A 338 9.46 12.24 27.77
N GLY A 339 8.93 11.48 28.73
CA GLY A 339 8.34 11.99 29.96
C GLY A 339 7.18 12.95 29.74
N GLY A 340 7.20 14.09 30.44
CA GLY A 340 6.15 15.13 30.37
C GLY A 340 5.97 15.80 29.01
N ASN A 341 6.82 15.46 28.02
CA ASN A 341 6.68 15.93 26.65
C ASN A 341 5.59 15.19 25.85
N VAL A 342 5.05 14.08 26.37
CA VAL A 342 4.07 13.25 25.68
C VAL A 342 2.67 13.45 26.24
N ASN A 343 1.71 13.73 25.35
CA ASN A 343 0.29 13.68 25.64
C ASN A 343 -0.19 12.22 25.59
N THR A 344 -0.44 11.64 26.77
CA THR A 344 -0.83 10.23 26.93
C THR A 344 -2.18 9.89 26.30
N SER A 345 -3.13 10.84 26.22
CA SER A 345 -4.41 10.63 25.55
C SER A 345 -4.23 10.47 24.03
N ASN A 346 -3.41 11.32 23.42
CA ASN A 346 -3.10 11.21 21.99
C ASN A 346 -2.28 9.96 21.69
N LEU A 347 -1.33 9.60 22.56
CA LEU A 347 -0.61 8.33 22.47
C LEU A 347 -1.55 7.12 22.56
N GLY A 348 -2.52 7.15 23.48
CA GLY A 348 -3.55 6.12 23.60
C GLY A 348 -4.39 5.98 22.33
N ASN A 349 -4.71 7.09 21.66
CA ASN A 349 -5.41 7.07 20.37
C ASN A 349 -4.57 6.43 19.25
N ILE A 350 -3.25 6.69 19.23
CA ILE A 350 -2.33 6.03 18.29
C ILE A 350 -2.31 4.52 18.56
N ILE A 351 -2.11 4.12 19.82
CA ILE A 351 -2.12 2.71 20.26
C ILE A 351 -3.43 2.02 19.86
N HIS A 352 -4.57 2.69 20.01
CA HIS A 352 -5.87 2.15 19.59
C HIS A 352 -5.97 1.92 18.07
N ARG A 353 -5.39 2.83 17.26
CA ARG A 353 -5.43 2.73 15.79
C ARG A 353 -4.51 1.66 15.24
N ILE A 354 -3.32 1.50 15.83
CA ILE A 354 -2.40 0.42 15.45
C ILE A 354 -2.89 -0.95 15.94
N LYS A 355 -3.76 -1.00 16.95
CA LYS A 355 -4.45 -2.21 17.43
C LYS A 355 -5.76 -2.45 16.67
N TYR A 356 -5.65 -3.09 15.51
CA TYR A 356 -6.80 -3.68 14.83
C TYR A 356 -7.50 -4.69 15.75
N LYS A 357 -8.83 -4.57 15.83
CA LYS A 357 -9.69 -5.44 16.66
C LYS A 357 -9.97 -6.78 15.98
N ASP A 358 -9.95 -6.77 14.66
CA ASP A 358 -10.37 -7.87 13.80
C ASP A 358 -9.17 -8.36 12.99
N PHE A 359 -8.65 -9.55 13.33
CA PHE A 359 -7.49 -10.13 12.66
C PHE A 359 -7.37 -11.64 12.88
N LEU A 360 -6.62 -12.30 12.01
CA LEU A 360 -6.10 -13.64 12.24
C LEU A 360 -4.76 -13.52 12.97
N ARG A 361 -4.63 -14.21 14.10
CA ARG A 361 -3.39 -14.27 14.86
C ARG A 361 -2.65 -15.56 14.55
N VAL A 362 -1.38 -15.43 14.19
CA VAL A 362 -0.42 -16.52 14.05
C VAL A 362 0.26 -16.72 15.39
N ASP A 363 -0.08 -17.78 16.10
CA ASP A 363 0.42 -18.04 17.47
C ASP A 363 1.83 -18.66 17.43
N SER A 364 2.11 -19.51 16.45
CA SER A 364 3.39 -20.18 16.28
C SER A 364 3.62 -20.60 14.84
N ILE A 365 4.89 -20.77 14.45
CA ILE A 365 5.29 -21.39 13.18
C ILE A 365 6.10 -22.64 13.52
N SER A 366 5.90 -23.71 12.77
CA SER A 366 6.75 -24.90 12.84
C SER A 366 7.30 -25.26 11.46
N VAL A 367 8.58 -25.62 11.41
CA VAL A 367 9.24 -26.18 10.22
C VAL A 367 9.55 -27.64 10.54
N ASN A 368 8.98 -28.57 9.76
CA ASN A 368 9.10 -30.02 10.04
C ASN A 368 8.86 -30.36 11.52
N ASP A 369 7.74 -29.89 12.08
CA ASP A 369 7.33 -30.09 13.48
C ASP A 369 8.20 -29.40 14.55
N THR A 370 9.30 -28.74 14.16
CA THR A 370 10.09 -27.92 15.08
C THR A 370 9.49 -26.51 15.15
N VAL A 371 8.99 -26.13 16.32
CA VAL A 371 8.50 -24.75 16.56
C VAL A 371 9.65 -23.76 16.45
N VAL A 372 9.45 -22.72 15.66
CA VAL A 372 10.40 -21.64 15.42
C VAL A 372 9.74 -20.29 15.69
N PRO A 373 10.50 -19.26 16.12
CA PRO A 373 9.96 -17.91 16.26
C PRO A 373 9.43 -17.40 14.91
N VAL A 374 8.44 -16.51 14.96
CA VAL A 374 7.98 -15.75 13.79
C VAL A 374 9.01 -14.68 13.42
N SER A 375 10.14 -15.13 12.86
CA SER A 375 11.33 -14.33 12.60
C SER A 375 11.60 -14.16 11.11
N SER A 376 12.31 -13.10 10.75
CA SER A 376 12.84 -12.91 9.39
C SER A 376 14.01 -13.85 9.09
N ALA A 377 14.63 -14.46 10.11
CA ALA A 377 15.67 -15.46 9.97
C ALA A 377 15.37 -16.66 10.90
N ILE A 378 15.35 -17.85 10.31
CA ILE A 378 15.04 -19.11 10.97
C ILE A 378 16.19 -20.07 10.68
N THR A 379 16.68 -20.77 11.70
CA THR A 379 17.70 -21.82 11.54
C THR A 379 17.14 -23.13 12.07
N VAL A 380 17.18 -24.18 11.25
CA VAL A 380 16.75 -25.52 11.63
C VAL A 380 17.82 -26.54 11.25
N ARG A 381 17.87 -27.66 11.98
CA ARG A 381 18.76 -28.80 11.71
C ARG A 381 17.98 -29.93 11.06
N GLY A 382 18.63 -30.67 10.17
CA GLY A 382 18.06 -31.83 9.48
C GLY A 382 17.85 -31.60 7.98
N GLY A 383 17.32 -32.62 7.31
CA GLY A 383 17.32 -32.76 5.85
C GLY A 383 16.49 -31.74 5.05
N THR A 384 15.33 -32.16 4.52
CA THR A 384 14.49 -31.35 3.61
C THR A 384 13.40 -30.59 4.35
N ILE A 385 12.97 -29.42 3.87
CA ILE A 385 11.72 -28.81 4.34
C ILE A 385 10.54 -29.52 3.67
N SER A 386 9.79 -30.32 4.43
CA SER A 386 8.61 -31.04 3.94
C SER A 386 7.30 -30.35 4.29
N SER A 387 7.23 -29.64 5.43
CA SER A 387 6.03 -28.93 5.83
C SER A 387 6.32 -27.64 6.59
N LEU A 388 5.46 -26.65 6.38
CA LEU A 388 5.35 -25.45 7.19
C LEU A 388 3.99 -25.48 7.87
N LYS A 389 3.97 -25.35 9.20
CA LYS A 389 2.74 -25.34 9.99
C LYS A 389 2.61 -24.03 10.75
N THR A 390 1.38 -23.60 10.97
CA THR A 390 1.08 -22.42 11.78
C THR A 390 -0.16 -22.62 12.62
N SER A 391 -0.09 -22.26 13.89
CA SER A 391 -1.28 -22.15 14.74
C SER A 391 -2.00 -20.84 14.42
N VAL A 392 -3.32 -20.89 14.20
CA VAL A 392 -4.13 -19.72 13.84
C VAL A 392 -5.29 -19.55 14.82
N THR A 393 -5.44 -18.34 15.34
CA THR A 393 -6.56 -17.93 16.19
C THR A 393 -7.32 -16.79 15.53
N GLN A 394 -8.64 -16.86 15.54
CA GLN A 394 -9.51 -15.74 15.15
C GLN A 394 -9.62 -14.75 16.31
N VAL A 395 -9.37 -13.46 16.05
CA VAL A 395 -9.58 -12.38 17.03
C VAL A 395 -10.59 -11.41 16.46
N GLY A 396 -11.69 -11.19 17.18
CA GLY A 396 -12.82 -10.40 16.71
C GLY A 396 -13.50 -11.04 15.49
N SER A 397 -13.83 -10.20 14.52
CA SER A 397 -14.49 -10.56 13.26
C SER A 397 -13.58 -10.28 12.05
N PRO A 398 -12.47 -11.03 11.88
CA PRO A 398 -11.48 -10.78 10.82
C PRO A 398 -12.02 -10.86 9.39
N PHE A 399 -13.17 -11.49 9.22
CA PHE A 399 -13.87 -11.62 7.94
C PHE A 399 -15.07 -10.66 7.82
N GLY A 400 -15.30 -9.81 8.82
CA GLY A 400 -16.49 -8.98 8.95
C GLY A 400 -17.75 -9.81 9.15
N ASP A 401 -18.77 -9.56 8.33
CA ASP A 401 -20.07 -10.24 8.29
C ASP A 401 -20.11 -11.45 7.33
N ARG A 402 -18.95 -11.85 6.79
CA ARG A 402 -18.85 -12.80 5.68
C ARG A 402 -18.24 -14.14 6.11
N SER A 403 -18.34 -15.11 5.20
CA SER A 403 -17.70 -16.42 5.32
C SER A 403 -16.18 -16.29 5.54
N SER A 404 -15.66 -17.16 6.42
CA SER A 404 -14.24 -17.27 6.78
C SER A 404 -13.40 -17.87 5.66
N GLU A 405 -13.29 -17.14 4.55
CA GLU A 405 -12.61 -17.59 3.34
C GLU A 405 -11.41 -16.70 3.02
N ILE A 406 -10.28 -17.36 2.74
CA ILE A 406 -9.03 -16.69 2.37
C ILE A 406 -8.49 -17.19 1.03
N ARG A 407 -7.56 -16.41 0.49
CA ARG A 407 -6.58 -16.78 -0.53
C ARG A 407 -5.22 -16.82 0.16
N ALA A 408 -4.37 -17.75 -0.24
CA ALA A 408 -3.01 -17.84 0.27
C ALA A 408 -2.02 -17.83 -0.88
N GLY A 409 -1.00 -17.01 -0.75
CA GLY A 409 0.17 -16.99 -1.63
C GLY A 409 1.38 -17.55 -0.89
N VAL A 410 2.21 -18.28 -1.62
CA VAL A 410 3.52 -18.75 -1.17
C VAL A 410 4.53 -18.46 -2.25
N ARG A 411 5.68 -17.91 -1.87
CA ARG A 411 6.88 -17.89 -2.68
C ARG A 411 7.99 -18.58 -1.93
N TYR A 412 8.78 -19.40 -2.61
CA TYR A 412 10.11 -19.74 -2.11
C TYR A 412 11.17 -19.67 -3.21
N ARG A 413 12.37 -19.22 -2.84
CA ARG A 413 13.55 -19.18 -3.71
C ARG A 413 14.60 -20.15 -3.19
N TYR A 414 15.10 -21.01 -4.07
CA TYR A 414 16.10 -22.02 -3.76
C TYR A 414 16.94 -22.37 -5.00
N ASN A 415 18.27 -22.40 -4.85
CA ASN A 415 19.22 -22.77 -5.92
C ASN A 415 18.97 -22.07 -7.27
N GLY A 416 18.67 -20.77 -7.24
CA GLY A 416 18.39 -19.98 -8.45
C GLY A 416 17.02 -20.21 -9.08
N ASN A 417 16.17 -21.06 -8.49
CA ASN A 417 14.77 -21.25 -8.87
C ASN A 417 13.84 -20.50 -7.90
N GLU A 418 12.71 -20.03 -8.41
CA GLU A 418 11.61 -19.41 -7.64
C GLU A 418 10.31 -20.15 -7.96
N LEU A 419 9.65 -20.70 -6.95
CA LEU A 419 8.27 -21.19 -7.06
C LEU A 419 7.33 -20.23 -6.35
N ASN A 420 6.38 -19.69 -7.11
CA ASN A 420 5.22 -18.98 -6.59
C ASN A 420 4.00 -19.88 -6.73
N ALA A 421 3.20 -19.96 -5.68
CA ALA A 421 1.94 -20.68 -5.65
C ALA A 421 0.84 -19.79 -5.06
N VAL A 422 -0.35 -19.82 -5.67
CA VAL A 422 -1.55 -19.16 -5.14
C VAL A 422 -2.68 -20.16 -5.05
N ILE A 423 -3.27 -20.27 -3.86
CA ILE A 423 -4.49 -21.03 -3.59
C ILE A 423 -5.67 -20.06 -3.62
N GLN A 424 -6.60 -20.24 -4.57
CA GLN A 424 -7.67 -19.27 -4.83
C GLN A 424 -8.78 -19.24 -3.77
N ARG A 425 -8.91 -20.27 -2.94
CA ARG A 425 -9.92 -20.35 -1.89
C ARG A 425 -9.54 -21.39 -0.85
N ILE A 426 -9.54 -20.97 0.40
CA ILE A 426 -9.42 -21.83 1.58
C ILE A 426 -10.55 -21.42 2.53
N VAL A 427 -11.37 -22.39 2.92
CA VAL A 427 -12.43 -22.21 3.92
C VAL A 427 -11.85 -22.56 5.28
N LEU A 428 -11.90 -21.61 6.21
CA LEU A 428 -11.43 -21.77 7.58
C LEU A 428 -12.63 -21.91 8.52
N THR A 429 -12.56 -22.86 9.43
CA THR A 429 -13.57 -23.03 10.49
C THR A 429 -12.90 -22.89 11.84
N PHE A 430 -13.49 -22.07 12.72
CA PHE A 430 -13.02 -21.84 14.08
C PHE A 430 -14.05 -22.38 15.08
N ASN A 431 -13.57 -22.87 16.22
CA ASN A 431 -14.44 -23.32 17.31
C ASN A 431 -14.89 -22.15 18.21
N SER A 432 -15.66 -22.45 19.26
CA SER A 432 -16.15 -21.46 20.23
C SER A 432 -15.05 -20.74 21.03
N ASN A 433 -13.83 -21.29 21.05
CA ASN A 433 -12.65 -20.66 21.65
C ASN A 433 -11.80 -19.90 20.60
N ASN A 434 -12.34 -19.69 19.40
CA ASN A 434 -11.71 -19.04 18.26
C ASN A 434 -10.44 -19.72 17.73
N LYS A 435 -10.23 -21.00 18.05
CA LYS A 435 -9.11 -21.80 17.52
C LYS A 435 -9.52 -22.46 16.20
N LEU A 436 -8.58 -22.51 15.26
CA LEU A 436 -8.79 -23.17 13.97
C LEU A 436 -9.06 -24.67 14.18
N VAL A 437 -10.10 -25.19 13.53
CA VAL A 437 -10.51 -26.61 13.60
C VAL A 437 -10.79 -27.23 12.24
N ALA A 438 -10.84 -26.44 11.16
CA ALA A 438 -10.81 -26.94 9.79
C ALA A 438 -10.18 -25.90 8.87
N ALA A 439 -9.45 -26.37 7.86
CA ALA A 439 -8.90 -25.56 6.79
C ALA A 439 -8.96 -26.35 5.48
N GLU A 440 -9.94 -26.05 4.64
CA GLU A 440 -10.29 -26.88 3.48
C GLU A 440 -10.18 -26.09 2.18
N VAL A 441 -9.62 -26.70 1.16
CA VAL A 441 -9.64 -26.18 -0.22
C VAL A 441 -10.77 -26.88 -0.96
N PRO A 442 -11.90 -26.20 -1.23
CA PRO A 442 -13.03 -26.81 -1.91
C PRO A 442 -12.63 -27.43 -3.26
N ALA A 443 -13.26 -28.55 -3.63
CA ALA A 443 -13.08 -29.13 -4.95
C ALA A 443 -13.44 -28.10 -6.05
N GLY A 444 -12.68 -28.09 -7.15
CA GLY A 444 -12.83 -27.08 -8.20
C GLY A 444 -12.00 -25.81 -7.98
N THR A 445 -11.42 -25.61 -6.79
CA THR A 445 -10.53 -24.45 -6.53
C THR A 445 -9.21 -24.60 -7.27
N ALA A 446 -8.74 -23.56 -7.95
CA ALA A 446 -7.44 -23.58 -8.61
C ALA A 446 -6.27 -23.34 -7.64
N PHE A 447 -5.20 -24.10 -7.86
CA PHE A 447 -3.83 -23.84 -7.42
C PHE A 447 -3.05 -23.33 -8.61
N GLU A 448 -2.69 -22.05 -8.58
CA GLU A 448 -1.89 -21.42 -9.63
C GLU A 448 -0.42 -21.49 -9.25
N PHE A 449 0.43 -21.87 -10.20
CA PHE A 449 1.86 -21.99 -10.01
C PHE A 449 2.62 -21.21 -11.08
N VAL A 450 3.67 -20.52 -10.66
CA VAL A 450 4.71 -19.99 -11.53
C VAL A 450 6.05 -20.48 -11.04
N LEU A 451 6.76 -21.16 -11.93
CA LEU A 451 8.16 -21.52 -11.72
C LEU A 451 9.02 -20.58 -12.58
N LYS A 452 10.07 -20.01 -11.97
CA LYS A 452 11.12 -19.27 -12.65
C LYS A 452 12.49 -19.87 -12.33
N GLY A 453 13.42 -19.79 -13.27
CA GLY A 453 14.81 -20.22 -13.07
C GLY A 453 15.28 -21.10 -14.23
N SER A 454 15.76 -22.30 -13.91
CA SER A 454 16.19 -23.29 -14.90
C SER A 454 15.08 -23.71 -15.87
N THR A 455 13.81 -23.57 -15.45
CA THR A 455 12.64 -23.75 -16.30
C THR A 455 11.64 -22.67 -15.93
N ASN A 456 11.13 -21.96 -16.93
CA ASN A 456 10.06 -20.99 -16.74
C ASN A 456 8.75 -21.63 -17.19
N THR A 457 7.82 -21.86 -16.27
CA THR A 457 6.52 -22.45 -16.59
C THR A 457 5.41 -21.88 -15.73
N ARG A 458 4.19 -21.91 -16.25
CA ARG A 458 2.95 -21.54 -15.59
C ARG A 458 2.00 -22.73 -15.63
N LEU A 459 1.27 -22.97 -14.55
CA LEU A 459 0.39 -24.13 -14.41
C LEU A 459 -0.77 -23.79 -13.47
N SER A 460 -1.97 -24.26 -13.83
CA SER A 460 -3.13 -24.28 -12.96
C SER A 460 -3.52 -25.73 -12.68
N ILE A 461 -3.61 -26.11 -11.41
CA ILE A 461 -4.12 -27.42 -10.97
C ILE A 461 -5.41 -27.22 -10.20
N THR A 462 -6.45 -27.94 -10.57
CA THR A 462 -7.71 -27.94 -9.82
C THR A 462 -7.64 -28.85 -8.60
N SER A 463 -8.05 -28.34 -7.44
CA SER A 463 -8.26 -29.09 -6.20
C SER A 463 -9.33 -30.16 -6.37
N THR A 464 -9.09 -31.34 -5.82
CA THR A 464 -10.11 -32.40 -5.66
C THR A 464 -10.77 -32.36 -4.27
N GLY A 465 -10.46 -31.36 -3.45
CA GLY A 465 -10.82 -31.30 -2.03
C GLY A 465 -9.61 -31.58 -1.15
N ASP A 466 -8.76 -30.57 -0.92
CA ASP A 466 -7.56 -30.72 -0.10
C ASP A 466 -7.81 -30.25 1.35
N ASN A 467 -7.37 -31.04 2.33
CA ASN A 467 -7.33 -30.62 3.73
C ASN A 467 -5.95 -30.05 4.07
N LEU A 468 -5.96 -28.82 4.59
CA LEU A 468 -4.80 -28.06 5.03
C LEU A 468 -4.71 -27.99 6.56
N LEU A 469 -5.54 -28.73 7.31
CA LEU A 469 -5.41 -28.85 8.76
C LEU A 469 -4.60 -30.08 9.12
N ASP A 470 -3.64 -29.92 10.03
CA ASP A 470 -3.08 -31.03 10.79
C ASP A 470 -4.07 -31.43 11.88
N SER A 471 -4.69 -32.61 11.74
CA SER A 471 -5.68 -33.11 12.68
C SER A 471 -5.11 -33.41 14.07
N THR A 472 -3.79 -33.59 14.20
CA THR A 472 -3.14 -33.89 15.48
C THR A 472 -2.83 -32.62 16.26
N THR A 473 -2.37 -31.57 15.56
CA THR A 473 -1.93 -30.32 16.21
C THR A 473 -2.94 -29.18 16.10
N GLY A 474 -3.95 -29.29 15.24
CA GLY A 474 -4.89 -28.21 14.92
C GLY A 474 -4.26 -27.06 14.16
N GLN A 475 -3.09 -27.27 13.55
CA GLN A 475 -2.35 -26.24 12.82
C GLN A 475 -2.76 -26.20 11.35
N LEU A 476 -2.75 -25.01 10.77
CA LEU A 476 -2.79 -24.83 9.33
C LEU A 476 -1.45 -25.29 8.75
N VAL A 477 -1.51 -26.16 7.74
CA VAL A 477 -0.38 -26.76 7.06
C VAL A 477 -0.32 -26.20 5.65
N LEU A 478 0.87 -25.75 5.27
CA LEU A 478 1.23 -25.64 3.87
C LEU A 478 2.04 -26.90 3.49
N PRO A 479 1.40 -27.87 2.81
CA PRO A 479 2.04 -29.15 2.52
C PRO A 479 2.91 -29.00 1.26
N ILE A 480 4.18 -28.61 1.45
CA ILE A 480 5.15 -28.42 0.36
C ILE A 480 5.31 -29.71 -0.43
N ASP A 481 5.37 -30.84 0.27
CA ASP A 481 5.37 -32.19 -0.31
C ASP A 481 4.17 -32.46 -1.22
N LYS A 482 2.94 -32.13 -0.80
CA LYS A 482 1.73 -32.31 -1.62
C LYS A 482 1.73 -31.36 -2.81
N LEU A 483 2.20 -30.13 -2.66
CA LEU A 483 2.35 -29.19 -3.79
C LEU A 483 3.34 -29.75 -4.80
N GLN A 484 4.49 -30.26 -4.35
CA GLN A 484 5.48 -30.90 -5.22
C GLN A 484 4.92 -32.17 -5.87
N ALA A 485 4.15 -32.99 -5.15
CA ALA A 485 3.49 -34.16 -5.71
C ALA A 485 2.49 -33.79 -6.80
N LYS A 486 1.69 -32.74 -6.60
CA LYS A 486 0.77 -32.18 -7.61
C LYS A 486 1.54 -31.68 -8.85
N LEU A 487 2.69 -31.02 -8.66
CA LEU A 487 3.57 -30.64 -9.76
C LEU A 487 4.10 -31.86 -10.53
N LYS A 488 4.57 -32.90 -9.83
CA LYS A 488 5.04 -34.16 -10.46
C LYS A 488 3.92 -34.84 -11.24
N SER A 489 2.71 -34.91 -10.67
CA SER A 489 1.57 -35.56 -11.33
C SER A 489 1.01 -34.77 -12.51
N SER A 490 1.33 -33.47 -12.63
CA SER A 490 0.90 -32.66 -13.78
C SER A 490 1.53 -33.09 -15.11
N GLY A 491 2.67 -33.80 -15.06
CA GLY A 491 3.42 -34.21 -16.25
C GLY A 491 4.15 -33.06 -16.98
N ILE A 492 3.99 -31.81 -16.53
CA ILE A 492 4.64 -30.62 -17.13
C ILE A 492 6.11 -30.53 -16.73
N LEU A 493 6.45 -30.94 -15.51
CA LEU A 493 7.82 -30.96 -14.99
C LEU A 493 8.29 -32.40 -14.82
N SER A 494 9.54 -32.67 -15.20
CA SER A 494 10.21 -33.95 -14.89
C SER A 494 10.43 -34.10 -13.38
N ALA A 495 10.58 -35.34 -12.91
CA ALA A 495 10.89 -35.63 -11.50
C ALA A 495 12.15 -34.89 -11.03
N ALA A 496 13.20 -34.84 -11.86
CA ALA A 496 14.44 -34.12 -11.57
C ALA A 496 14.23 -32.61 -11.42
N GLN A 497 13.38 -32.00 -12.26
CA GLN A 497 13.04 -30.58 -12.15
C GLN A 497 12.29 -30.27 -10.86
N VAL A 498 11.35 -31.14 -10.44
CA VAL A 498 10.65 -30.93 -9.16
C VAL A 498 11.59 -31.17 -7.98
N ASP A 499 12.46 -32.17 -8.04
CA ASP A 499 13.43 -32.47 -6.98
C ASP A 499 14.45 -31.33 -6.79
N ALA A 500 14.76 -30.58 -7.85
CA ALA A 500 15.61 -29.37 -7.77
C ALA A 500 14.95 -28.21 -7.00
N LEU A 501 13.62 -28.26 -6.81
CA LEU A 501 12.88 -27.29 -6.01
C LEU A 501 12.79 -27.67 -4.53
N THR A 502 13.16 -28.88 -4.15
CA THR A 502 13.12 -29.34 -2.76
C THR A 502 14.37 -28.87 -2.01
N PRO A 503 14.24 -27.97 -1.01
CA PRO A 503 15.38 -27.55 -0.23
C PRO A 503 15.99 -28.70 0.55
N LYS A 504 17.32 -28.88 0.47
CA LYS A 504 18.08 -29.93 1.16
C LYS A 504 19.26 -29.31 1.90
N ALA A 505 19.48 -29.68 3.17
CA ALA A 505 20.65 -29.22 3.91
C ALA A 505 21.99 -29.64 3.22
N PRO A 506 23.02 -28.78 3.21
CA PRO A 506 22.98 -27.37 3.64
C PRO A 506 22.26 -26.49 2.60
N ALA A 507 21.34 -25.63 3.06
CA ALA A 507 20.61 -24.73 2.17
C ALA A 507 20.20 -23.42 2.85
N ARG A 508 19.99 -22.39 2.03
CA ARG A 508 19.36 -21.14 2.40
C ARG A 508 18.16 -20.92 1.48
N VAL A 509 16.98 -20.72 2.07
CA VAL A 509 15.72 -20.62 1.34
C VAL A 509 15.03 -19.31 1.72
N ASP A 510 14.72 -18.47 0.75
CA ASP A 510 13.94 -17.25 1.00
C ASP A 510 12.46 -17.57 0.78
N ILE A 511 11.66 -17.51 1.83
CA ILE A 511 10.23 -17.82 1.83
C ILE A 511 9.43 -16.53 2.04
N ALA A 512 8.33 -16.38 1.31
CA ALA A 512 7.33 -15.37 1.58
C ALA A 512 5.94 -16.00 1.59
N LEU A 513 5.12 -15.58 2.54
CA LEU A 513 3.73 -16.01 2.71
C LEU A 513 2.85 -14.78 2.72
N ALA A 514 1.71 -14.82 2.04
CA ALA A 514 0.72 -13.75 2.06
C ALA A 514 -0.69 -14.33 2.18
N ILE A 515 -1.53 -13.72 3.00
CA ILE A 515 -2.93 -14.09 3.17
C ILE A 515 -3.80 -12.87 2.87
N ALA A 516 -4.82 -13.08 2.04
CA ALA A 516 -5.86 -12.10 1.77
C ALA A 516 -7.24 -12.78 1.85
N GLY A 517 -8.32 -12.03 1.99
CA GLY A 517 -9.67 -12.58 1.83
C GLY A 517 -9.99 -12.91 0.38
N THR A 518 -11.00 -13.74 0.15
CA THR A 518 -11.51 -14.00 -1.21
C THR A 518 -12.07 -12.73 -1.85
N SER A 519 -11.94 -12.61 -3.18
CA SER A 519 -12.36 -11.42 -3.95
C SER A 519 -11.80 -10.10 -3.43
N GLY A 520 -10.56 -10.11 -2.93
CA GLY A 520 -9.92 -8.90 -2.43
C GLY A 520 -10.49 -8.39 -1.12
N LYS A 521 -11.13 -9.23 -0.30
CA LYS A 521 -11.57 -8.82 1.04
C LYS A 521 -10.36 -8.60 1.96
N LEU A 522 -10.42 -7.56 2.78
CA LEU A 522 -9.39 -7.30 3.79
C LEU A 522 -9.43 -8.39 4.86
N VAL A 523 -8.32 -9.07 5.06
CA VAL A 523 -8.10 -9.96 6.21
C VAL A 523 -6.73 -9.60 6.77
N ARG A 524 -6.71 -9.03 7.97
CA ARG A 524 -5.46 -8.65 8.64
C ARG A 524 -4.84 -9.87 9.33
N VAL A 525 -3.52 -9.95 9.30
CA VAL A 525 -2.77 -11.02 9.97
C VAL A 525 -1.75 -10.40 10.93
N ARG A 526 -1.62 -10.99 12.11
CA ARG A 526 -0.65 -10.60 13.14
C ARG A 526 0.12 -11.81 13.62
N ALA A 527 1.36 -11.61 14.05
CA ALA A 527 2.09 -12.61 14.81
C ALA A 527 1.87 -12.39 16.31
N GLU A 528 1.69 -13.46 17.07
CA GLU A 528 1.87 -13.45 18.50
C GLU A 528 3.35 -13.19 18.79
N SER A 529 3.66 -11.98 19.28
CA SER A 529 4.94 -11.76 19.96
C SER A 529 4.84 -12.33 21.37
N GLY A 530 5.97 -12.47 22.08
CA GLY A 530 5.98 -12.83 23.50
C GLY A 530 5.11 -11.91 24.40
N ASN A 531 4.58 -10.82 23.83
CA ASN A 531 3.75 -9.82 24.48
C ASN A 531 2.24 -9.91 24.06
N GLY A 532 1.80 -10.97 23.37
CA GLY A 532 0.38 -11.21 23.05
C GLY A 532 -0.21 -10.37 21.90
N ASN A 533 -1.42 -9.79 22.08
CA ASN A 533 -2.17 -9.05 21.04
C ASN A 533 -1.70 -7.59 20.82
N ARG A 534 -0.45 -7.26 21.17
CA ARG A 534 0.04 -5.88 21.34
C ARG A 534 0.75 -5.30 20.12
N THR A 535 0.83 -6.05 19.03
CA THR A 535 1.58 -5.71 17.81
C THR A 535 0.66 -5.24 16.66
N LYS A 536 1.20 -4.49 15.71
CA LYS A 536 0.53 -4.13 14.45
C LYS A 536 0.36 -5.35 13.52
N SER A 537 -0.36 -5.15 12.41
CA SER A 537 -0.41 -6.13 11.33
C SER A 537 0.97 -6.42 10.75
N LEU A 538 1.16 -7.66 10.29
CA LEU A 538 2.32 -8.04 9.48
C LEU A 538 2.48 -7.13 8.23
N PRO A 539 3.65 -7.07 7.59
CA PRO A 539 3.80 -6.30 6.36
C PRO A 539 2.93 -6.83 5.22
N VAL A 540 2.63 -5.96 4.26
CA VAL A 540 1.97 -6.35 3.01
C VAL A 540 2.98 -7.08 2.12
N ILE A 541 2.55 -8.19 1.54
CA ILE A 541 3.36 -8.98 0.62
C ILE A 541 2.50 -9.33 -0.59
N ARG A 542 3.08 -9.14 -1.76
CA ARG A 542 2.55 -9.62 -3.04
C ARG A 542 3.22 -10.91 -3.47
N ILE A 543 2.40 -11.84 -3.95
CA ILE A 543 2.83 -13.10 -4.55
C ILE A 543 2.09 -13.26 -5.88
N ASN A 544 2.85 -13.30 -6.98
CA ASN A 544 2.35 -13.43 -8.34
C ASN A 544 2.56 -14.86 -8.85
N ALA A 545 1.47 -15.54 -9.19
CA ALA A 545 1.45 -16.87 -9.78
C ALA A 545 0.75 -16.84 -11.15
N GLY A 546 1.23 -15.95 -12.04
CA GLY A 546 0.70 -15.75 -13.39
C GLY A 546 -0.47 -14.79 -13.34
N ASP A 547 -1.57 -15.13 -14.01
CA ASP A 547 -2.79 -14.32 -14.08
C ASP A 547 -3.51 -14.21 -12.71
N SER A 548 -2.95 -14.84 -11.69
CA SER A 548 -3.40 -14.77 -10.31
C SER A 548 -2.32 -14.19 -9.41
N SER A 549 -2.72 -13.21 -8.60
CA SER A 549 -1.90 -12.67 -7.53
C SER A 549 -2.66 -12.62 -6.21
N VAL A 550 -1.93 -12.77 -5.11
CA VAL A 550 -2.40 -12.51 -3.75
C VAL A 550 -1.54 -11.41 -3.16
N VAL A 551 -2.21 -10.35 -2.71
CA VAL A 551 -1.62 -9.25 -1.97
C VAL A 551 -2.32 -9.17 -0.63
N GLY A 552 -1.57 -9.36 0.43
CA GLY A 552 -2.13 -9.36 1.77
C GLY A 552 -1.07 -9.40 2.84
N TYR A 553 -1.50 -9.66 4.06
CA TYR A 553 -0.66 -9.57 5.24
C TYR A 553 0.09 -10.88 5.45
N GLY A 554 1.40 -10.80 5.66
CA GLY A 554 2.19 -12.00 5.85
C GLY A 554 3.66 -11.75 6.16
N LYS A 555 4.49 -12.78 6.01
CA LYS A 555 5.88 -12.76 6.48
C LYS A 555 6.84 -13.19 5.38
N ARG A 556 7.97 -12.47 5.29
CA ARG A 556 9.18 -12.91 4.60
C ARG A 556 10.15 -13.49 5.63
N SER A 557 10.70 -14.66 5.35
CA SER A 557 11.64 -15.36 6.22
C SER A 557 12.74 -16.03 5.40
N VAL A 558 13.97 -15.97 5.90
CA VAL A 558 15.09 -16.76 5.41
C VAL A 558 15.21 -17.99 6.28
N VAL A 559 15.09 -19.17 5.70
CA VAL A 559 15.30 -20.45 6.40
C VAL A 559 16.67 -20.99 6.05
N THR A 560 17.53 -21.14 7.05
CA THR A 560 18.83 -21.80 6.94
C THR A 560 18.69 -23.25 7.43
N LEU A 561 18.97 -24.19 6.53
CA LEU A 561 19.01 -25.63 6.81
C LEU A 561 20.45 -26.03 7.09
N LEU A 562 20.72 -26.44 8.33
CA LEU A 562 22.00 -26.99 8.73
C LEU A 562 21.99 -28.52 8.61
N PRO A 563 23.16 -29.13 8.31
CA PRO A 563 23.31 -30.59 8.29
C PRO A 563 22.83 -31.29 9.56
#